data_AF-A0A968MQT8-F1
#
_entry.id   AF-A0A968MQT8-F1
#
_cell.length_a   1.000
_cell.length_b   1.000
_cell.length_c   1.000
_cell.angle_alpha   90.00
_cell.angle_beta   90.00
_cell.angle_gamma   90.00
#
_symmetry.space_group_name_H-M   'P 1'
#
loop_
_entity.id
_entity.type
_entity.pdbx_description
1 polymer ?
#
loop_
_entity_poly.entity_id
_entity_poly.type
_entity_poly.pdbx_seq_one_letter_code
_entity_poly.pdbx_strand_id
1 'polypeptide(L)'
;MIAAIVSQFFITQPTDKYIHIKSFRYGKEPSVIRCNRGDRLHLTFSTEDTGHSFFLEEFDIDVKVSPARSEVEVFSTSDPSRKALITKEYVLTARHPGIYNFIFSKSNYRCHVWCGPMHAFELGKLVVLPNTLLWFSFGIILGIVFFWIVSFFKRTPLLFYDYEEKELTPLLSRKGIFNKLLVSRWPQAILTIMAMLMIYIVILTSVFGTQMSGRNLGVLLMWAVWLFILVAVLTPIFGRIWCTICPLPFLGEMFQRGSFFNPLPGKTKEYNNKFSGLFLKWPKFLRNDWLRLIVFLVLATFSTTLVAKPYISGITVLLLLLVPTLMSMIWELRAFCRYVCPVSVFVGSFSRMSPLVLRSKSKTVCERCKSHYCEHGSSKGWACPYGINVANLKDNAACGLCLECTRSCLYNNVAIYKRPFASETVTKQYSESWLTILYLH
;
A
#
# COMPACT_ATOMS: atom_id res chain seq x y z
N MET A 1 23.02 -10.68 -14.77
CA MET A 1 23.85 -9.91 -15.73
C MET A 1 24.33 -10.76 -16.91
N ILE A 2 24.97 -11.91 -16.68
CA ILE A 2 25.51 -12.78 -17.75
C ILE A 2 24.46 -13.15 -18.81
N ALA A 3 23.27 -13.61 -18.38
CA ALA A 3 22.18 -13.98 -19.30
C ALA A 3 21.72 -12.83 -20.22
N ALA A 4 21.74 -11.59 -19.75
CA ALA A 4 21.35 -10.42 -20.54
C ALA A 4 22.41 -10.11 -21.62
N ILE A 5 23.69 -10.24 -21.30
CA ILE A 5 24.80 -10.05 -22.26
C ILE A 5 24.76 -11.13 -23.34
N VAL A 6 24.58 -12.39 -22.95
CA VAL A 6 24.50 -13.52 -23.89
C VAL A 6 23.34 -13.34 -24.88
N SER A 7 22.19 -12.83 -24.42
CA SER A 7 21.03 -12.58 -25.31
C SER A 7 21.31 -11.58 -26.45
N GLN A 8 22.29 -10.67 -26.28
CA GLN A 8 22.66 -9.69 -27.30
C GLN A 8 23.42 -10.29 -28.49
N PHE A 9 23.94 -11.51 -28.37
CA PHE A 9 24.64 -12.19 -29.46
C PHE A 9 23.68 -12.95 -30.39
N PHE A 10 22.41 -13.13 -30.03
CA PHE A 10 21.41 -13.87 -30.81
C PHE A 10 20.56 -12.97 -31.72
N ILE A 11 21.10 -11.85 -32.18
CA ILE A 11 20.34 -10.85 -32.95
C ILE A 11 20.38 -11.20 -34.43
N THR A 12 19.20 -11.41 -35.00
CA THR A 12 19.02 -11.61 -36.44
C THR A 12 19.21 -10.30 -37.20
N GLN A 13 19.58 -10.38 -38.47
CA GLN A 13 19.71 -9.19 -39.32
C GLN A 13 18.37 -8.45 -39.47
N PRO A 14 18.38 -7.11 -39.63
CA PRO A 14 17.18 -6.32 -39.85
C PRO A 14 16.40 -6.74 -41.08
N THR A 15 15.08 -6.80 -40.95
CA THR A 15 14.12 -7.16 -42.01
C THR A 15 12.98 -6.16 -42.10
N ASP A 16 12.34 -6.10 -43.27
CA ASP A 16 11.08 -5.36 -43.46
C ASP A 16 9.89 -6.19 -42.98
N LYS A 17 9.00 -5.55 -42.22
CA LYS A 17 7.77 -6.17 -41.71
C LYS A 17 6.58 -5.27 -41.96
N TYR A 18 5.51 -5.85 -42.51
CA TYR A 18 4.26 -5.17 -42.80
C TYR A 18 3.23 -5.50 -41.73
N ILE A 19 2.72 -4.48 -41.05
CA ILE A 19 1.80 -4.65 -39.92
C ILE A 19 0.62 -3.72 -40.11
N HIS A 20 -0.57 -4.32 -40.14
CA HIS A 20 -1.82 -3.58 -40.11
C HIS A 20 -2.32 -3.44 -38.67
N ILE A 21 -2.53 -2.22 -38.21
CA ILE A 21 -2.99 -1.89 -36.86
C ILE A 21 -4.45 -1.45 -36.94
N LYS A 22 -5.32 -2.33 -36.47
CA LYS A 22 -6.75 -2.10 -36.36
C LYS A 22 -7.09 -1.66 -34.94
N SER A 23 -7.70 -0.48 -34.80
CA SER A 23 -8.19 0.02 -33.52
C SER A 23 -9.70 -0.17 -33.42
N PHE A 24 -10.18 -0.52 -32.24
CA PHE A 24 -11.59 -0.68 -31.94
C PHE A 24 -11.83 -0.34 -30.47
N ARG A 25 -13.09 -0.31 -30.05
CA ARG A 25 -13.46 0.04 -28.68
C ARG A 25 -12.66 -0.74 -27.64
N TYR A 26 -11.80 -0.03 -26.91
CA TYR A 26 -10.99 -0.55 -25.79
C TYR A 26 -9.88 -1.54 -26.19
N GLY A 27 -9.52 -1.63 -27.47
CA GLY A 27 -8.50 -2.57 -27.92
C GLY A 27 -7.81 -2.20 -29.23
N LYS A 28 -6.70 -2.90 -29.50
CA LYS A 28 -5.94 -2.81 -30.74
C LYS A 28 -5.53 -4.21 -31.19
N GLU A 29 -5.57 -4.43 -32.50
CA GLU A 29 -5.10 -5.66 -33.15
C GLU A 29 -4.02 -5.33 -34.20
N PRO A 30 -2.82 -5.91 -34.11
CA PRO A 30 -2.35 -6.78 -33.03
C PRO A 30 -2.19 -6.01 -31.71
N SER A 31 -2.41 -6.69 -30.58
CA SER A 31 -2.15 -6.14 -29.24
C SER A 31 -0.66 -6.18 -28.87
N VAL A 32 0.11 -7.03 -29.56
CA VAL A 32 1.56 -7.18 -29.40
C VAL A 32 2.22 -7.27 -30.77
N ILE A 33 3.08 -6.30 -31.06
CA ILE A 33 3.96 -6.30 -32.23
C ILE A 33 5.33 -6.80 -31.80
N ARG A 34 5.86 -7.84 -32.45
CA ARG A 34 7.20 -8.37 -32.19
C ARG A 34 8.11 -8.12 -33.38
N CYS A 35 9.21 -7.41 -33.13
CA CYS A 35 10.21 -7.12 -34.13
C CYS A 35 11.62 -7.36 -33.57
N ASN A 36 12.59 -7.47 -34.46
CA ASN A 36 13.99 -7.48 -34.10
C ASN A 36 14.52 -6.05 -34.14
N ARG A 37 15.54 -5.80 -33.35
CA ARG A 37 16.21 -4.51 -33.30
C ARG A 37 16.75 -4.13 -34.69
N GLY A 38 16.31 -2.98 -35.18
CA GLY A 38 16.65 -2.45 -36.49
C GLY A 38 15.68 -2.82 -37.63
N ASP A 39 14.70 -3.69 -37.39
CA ASP A 39 13.66 -3.99 -38.38
C ASP A 39 12.94 -2.70 -38.83
N ARG A 40 12.53 -2.66 -40.10
CA ARG A 40 11.68 -1.59 -40.65
C ARG A 40 10.23 -2.04 -40.63
N LEU A 41 9.42 -1.37 -39.84
CA LEU A 41 8.01 -1.67 -39.64
C LEU A 41 7.17 -0.75 -40.51
N HIS A 42 6.56 -1.33 -41.52
CA HIS A 42 5.61 -0.68 -42.42
C HIS A 42 4.22 -0.77 -41.77
N LEU A 43 3.79 0.34 -41.16
CA LEU A 43 2.57 0.41 -40.37
C LEU A 43 1.44 1.03 -41.19
N THR A 44 0.33 0.30 -41.29
CA THR A 44 -0.94 0.80 -41.82
C THR A 44 -1.99 0.77 -40.72
N PHE A 45 -3.01 1.63 -40.81
CA PHE A 45 -3.97 1.82 -39.71
C PHE A 45 -5.42 1.76 -40.20
N SER A 46 -6.30 1.25 -39.36
CA SER A 46 -7.75 1.31 -39.53
C SER A 46 -8.45 1.45 -38.18
N THR A 47 -9.69 1.92 -38.20
CA THR A 47 -10.55 2.00 -37.02
C THR A 47 -11.95 1.47 -37.33
N GLU A 48 -12.55 0.71 -36.42
CA GLU A 48 -13.88 0.10 -36.60
C GLU A 48 -15.05 0.98 -36.12
N ASP A 49 -14.80 1.90 -35.19
CA ASP A 49 -15.86 2.63 -34.49
C ASP A 49 -15.65 4.15 -34.50
N THR A 50 -14.66 4.65 -33.74
CA THR A 50 -14.47 6.09 -33.50
C THR A 50 -13.09 6.55 -33.95
N GLY A 51 -12.72 7.79 -33.62
CA GLY A 51 -11.35 8.27 -33.81
C GLY A 51 -10.43 7.66 -32.76
N HIS A 52 -9.36 7.00 -33.22
CA HIS A 52 -8.33 6.43 -32.36
C HIS A 52 -6.99 7.09 -32.62
N SER A 53 -6.00 6.79 -31.77
CA SER A 53 -4.62 7.11 -32.10
C SER A 53 -3.66 5.97 -31.79
N PHE A 54 -2.53 5.98 -32.50
CA PHE A 54 -1.36 5.18 -32.17
C PHE A 54 -0.28 6.14 -31.69
N PHE A 55 -0.18 6.26 -30.37
CA PHE A 55 0.79 7.14 -29.72
C PHE A 55 1.93 6.30 -29.15
N LEU A 56 3.16 6.57 -29.59
CA LEU A 56 4.39 5.90 -29.17
C LEU A 56 5.52 6.94 -29.02
N GLU A 57 5.58 7.53 -27.83
CA GLU A 57 6.48 8.63 -27.46
C GLU A 57 7.96 8.32 -27.69
N GLU A 58 8.39 7.10 -27.36
CA GLU A 58 9.79 6.66 -27.44
C GLU A 58 10.34 6.66 -28.87
N PHE A 59 9.46 6.74 -29.87
CA PHE A 59 9.77 6.74 -31.30
C PHE A 59 9.29 8.02 -32.01
N ASP A 60 8.90 9.03 -31.23
CA ASP A 60 8.45 10.32 -31.72
C ASP A 60 7.24 10.29 -32.67
N ILE A 61 6.25 9.42 -32.40
CA ILE A 61 5.11 9.21 -33.28
C ILE A 61 3.77 9.31 -32.52
N ASP A 62 2.87 10.16 -33.01
CA ASP A 62 1.45 10.20 -32.65
C ASP A 62 0.59 10.17 -33.92
N VAL A 63 0.06 9.00 -34.27
CA VAL A 63 -0.80 8.82 -35.44
C VAL A 63 -2.26 9.00 -35.05
N LYS A 64 -2.97 9.93 -35.68
CA LYS A 64 -4.43 10.06 -35.55
C LYS A 64 -5.13 9.27 -36.64
N VAL A 65 -6.03 8.38 -36.24
CA VAL A 65 -6.78 7.48 -37.11
C VAL A 65 -8.24 7.89 -37.07
N SER A 66 -8.75 8.37 -38.20
CA SER A 66 -10.16 8.76 -38.35
C SER A 66 -10.95 7.65 -39.06
N PRO A 67 -12.24 7.44 -38.70
CA PRO A 67 -13.08 6.48 -39.38
C PRO A 67 -13.30 6.87 -40.85
N ALA A 68 -13.45 5.84 -41.70
CA ALA A 68 -13.71 5.97 -43.14
C ALA A 68 -12.66 6.77 -43.94
N ARG A 69 -11.42 6.90 -43.44
CA ARG A 69 -10.28 7.45 -44.19
C ARG A 69 -9.16 6.41 -44.31
N SER A 70 -8.57 6.32 -45.50
CA SER A 70 -7.40 5.46 -45.75
C SER A 70 -6.08 6.11 -45.37
N GLU A 71 -6.08 7.42 -45.18
CA GLU A 71 -4.90 8.22 -44.81
C GLU A 71 -4.96 8.59 -43.33
N VAL A 72 -3.79 8.63 -42.70
CA VAL A 72 -3.62 9.01 -41.30
C VAL A 72 -2.79 10.27 -41.19
N GLU A 73 -3.02 11.01 -40.10
CA GLU A 73 -2.25 12.19 -39.75
C GLU A 73 -1.20 11.81 -38.72
N VAL A 74 0.08 11.91 -39.09
CA VAL A 74 1.20 11.58 -38.22
C VAL A 74 1.82 12.86 -37.67
N PHE A 75 1.78 13.00 -36.35
CA PHE A 75 2.37 14.10 -35.60
C PHE A 75 3.68 13.64 -34.95
N SER A 76 4.63 14.57 -34.84
CA SER A 76 5.81 14.42 -34.00
C SER A 76 5.43 14.74 -32.55
N THR A 77 5.87 13.91 -31.61
CA THR A 77 5.65 14.14 -30.18
C THR A 77 6.61 15.16 -29.57
N SER A 78 7.80 15.30 -30.18
CA SER A 78 8.86 16.21 -29.77
C SER A 78 8.61 17.64 -30.23
N ASP A 79 7.95 17.81 -31.38
CA ASP A 79 7.47 19.10 -31.87
C ASP A 79 5.98 19.04 -32.30
N PRO A 80 5.06 19.30 -31.37
CA PRO A 80 3.62 19.31 -31.65
C PRO A 80 3.17 20.45 -32.58
N SER A 81 4.01 21.48 -32.78
CA SER A 81 3.69 22.63 -33.63
C SER A 81 3.90 22.35 -35.13
N ARG A 82 4.64 21.28 -35.43
CA ARG A 82 4.92 20.86 -36.80
C ARG A 82 3.65 20.37 -37.48
N LYS A 83 3.51 20.71 -38.77
CA LYS A 83 2.40 20.19 -39.60
C LYS A 83 2.42 18.67 -39.66
N ALA A 84 1.24 18.06 -39.53
CA ALA A 84 1.09 16.62 -39.63
C ALA A 84 1.49 16.10 -41.02
N LEU A 85 2.18 14.96 -41.04
CA LEU A 85 2.40 14.20 -42.26
C LEU A 85 1.16 13.36 -42.57
N ILE A 86 0.55 13.58 -43.73
CA ILE A 86 -0.58 12.78 -44.20
C ILE A 86 -0.04 11.65 -45.07
N THR A 87 -0.28 10.40 -44.68
CA THR A 87 0.21 9.22 -45.41
C THR A 87 -0.73 8.03 -45.22
N LYS A 88 -0.68 7.06 -46.15
CA LYS A 88 -1.37 5.77 -46.02
C LYS A 88 -0.55 4.74 -45.21
N GLU A 89 0.76 4.92 -45.22
CA GLU A 89 1.72 4.01 -44.59
C GLU A 89 2.81 4.83 -43.88
N TYR A 90 3.14 4.42 -42.66
CA TYR A 90 4.23 5.01 -41.90
C TYR A 90 5.31 3.96 -41.63
N VAL A 91 6.55 4.27 -41.98
CA VAL A 91 7.69 3.37 -41.80
C VAL A 91 8.44 3.73 -40.53
N LEU A 92 8.41 2.84 -39.55
CA LEU A 92 9.10 2.97 -38.28
C LEU A 92 10.33 2.05 -38.24
N THR A 93 11.51 2.59 -37.90
CA THR A 93 12.68 1.74 -37.61
C THR A 93 12.68 1.33 -36.15
N ALA A 94 12.67 0.02 -35.86
CA ALA A 94 12.61 -0.55 -34.52
C ALA A 94 13.95 -0.43 -33.76
N ARG A 95 14.36 0.81 -33.48
CA ARG A 95 15.60 1.14 -32.78
C ARG A 95 15.41 2.34 -31.85
N HIS A 96 15.75 2.19 -30.58
CA HIS A 96 15.77 3.31 -29.64
C HIS A 96 17.06 4.14 -29.77
N PRO A 97 17.04 5.41 -29.34
CA PRO A 97 18.25 6.24 -29.32
C PRO A 97 19.23 5.80 -28.22
N GLY A 98 20.53 5.79 -28.55
CA GLY A 98 21.61 5.58 -27.60
C GLY A 98 21.58 4.25 -26.85
N ILE A 99 21.85 4.30 -25.54
CA ILE A 99 21.93 3.12 -24.66
C ILE A 99 20.58 2.44 -24.43
N TYR A 100 19.48 3.19 -24.60
CA TYR A 100 18.13 2.67 -24.42
C TYR A 100 17.79 1.52 -25.37
N ASN A 101 18.47 1.45 -26.51
CA ASN A 101 18.36 0.37 -27.49
C ASN A 101 18.81 -1.01 -26.98
N PHE A 102 19.51 -1.06 -25.86
CA PHE A 102 19.98 -2.28 -25.22
C PHE A 102 19.24 -2.57 -23.91
N ILE A 103 18.67 -1.54 -23.27
CA ILE A 103 18.01 -1.66 -21.96
C ILE A 103 16.50 -1.90 -22.12
N PHE A 104 15.86 -1.10 -22.98
CA PHE A 104 14.43 -1.16 -23.22
C PHE A 104 14.16 -2.00 -24.46
N SER A 105 13.40 -3.08 -24.25
CA SER A 105 12.96 -4.02 -25.29
C SER A 105 11.45 -4.02 -25.45
N LYS A 106 10.74 -3.21 -24.66
CA LYS A 106 9.29 -3.14 -24.65
C LYS A 106 8.86 -1.69 -24.51
N SER A 107 8.12 -1.24 -25.50
CA SER A 107 7.47 0.07 -25.52
C SER A 107 5.96 -0.13 -25.58
N ASN A 108 5.19 0.68 -24.86
CA ASN A 108 3.73 0.58 -24.91
C ASN A 108 3.20 1.71 -25.81
N TYR A 109 2.47 1.35 -26.86
CA TYR A 109 1.70 2.34 -27.62
C TYR A 109 0.29 2.46 -27.02
N ARG A 110 -0.22 3.69 -26.99
CA ARG A 110 -1.49 4.04 -26.33
C ARG A 110 -2.42 4.82 -27.25
N CYS A 111 -3.68 4.92 -26.87
CA CYS A 111 -4.61 5.89 -27.47
C CYS A 111 -4.54 7.22 -26.71
N HIS A 112 -4.11 8.28 -27.40
CA HIS A 112 -4.07 9.66 -26.94
C HIS A 112 -5.38 10.41 -27.22
N VAL A 113 -6.20 9.91 -28.16
CA VAL A 113 -7.55 10.44 -28.42
C VAL A 113 -8.53 9.86 -27.43
N TRP A 114 -9.51 10.66 -27.02
CA TRP A 114 -10.62 10.19 -26.19
C TRP A 114 -11.61 9.39 -27.06
N CYS A 115 -11.48 8.05 -27.04
CA CYS A 115 -12.37 7.10 -27.73
C CYS A 115 -13.41 6.45 -26.79
N GLY A 116 -13.52 6.94 -25.54
CA GLY A 116 -14.52 6.50 -24.57
C GLY A 116 -14.01 6.35 -23.13
N PRO A 117 -14.86 5.88 -22.19
CA PRO A 117 -14.55 5.84 -20.75
C PRO A 117 -13.32 5.00 -20.36
N MET A 118 -13.01 3.96 -21.14
CA MET A 118 -11.86 3.07 -20.90
C MET A 118 -10.71 3.31 -21.90
N HIS A 119 -10.65 4.48 -22.55
CA HIS A 119 -9.58 4.77 -23.53
C HIS A 119 -8.16 4.63 -22.95
N ALA A 120 -7.98 4.89 -21.65
CA ALA A 120 -6.72 4.74 -20.95
C ALA A 120 -6.20 3.29 -20.89
N PHE A 121 -7.08 2.30 -21.07
CA PHE A 121 -6.72 0.88 -21.09
C PHE A 121 -6.46 0.36 -22.50
N GLU A 122 -6.69 1.18 -23.53
CA GLU A 122 -6.38 0.84 -24.92
C GLU A 122 -4.87 0.96 -25.15
N LEU A 123 -4.19 -0.14 -24.83
CA LEU A 123 -2.75 -0.25 -24.84
C LEU A 123 -2.34 -1.45 -25.68
N GLY A 124 -1.30 -1.28 -26.49
CA GLY A 124 -0.59 -2.39 -27.11
C GLY A 124 0.90 -2.30 -26.85
N LYS A 125 1.62 -3.37 -27.20
CA LYS A 125 3.03 -3.54 -26.86
C LYS A 125 3.85 -3.71 -28.12
N LEU A 126 4.85 -2.86 -28.31
CA LEU A 126 5.92 -3.09 -29.25
C LEU A 126 7.07 -3.76 -28.50
N VAL A 127 7.40 -5.00 -28.88
CA VAL A 127 8.50 -5.76 -28.29
C VAL A 127 9.63 -5.88 -29.30
N VAL A 128 10.73 -5.18 -29.01
CA VAL A 128 11.96 -5.17 -29.80
C VAL A 128 12.91 -6.21 -29.22
N LEU A 129 13.13 -7.30 -29.95
CA LEU A 129 14.02 -8.38 -29.57
C LEU A 129 15.49 -8.01 -29.81
N PRO A 130 16.41 -8.45 -28.94
CA PRO A 130 16.22 -9.39 -27.83
C PRO A 130 15.82 -8.70 -26.52
N ASN A 131 14.98 -9.35 -25.70
CA ASN A 131 14.49 -8.80 -24.44
C ASN A 131 15.53 -8.96 -23.30
N THR A 132 16.44 -7.99 -23.20
CA THR A 132 17.51 -7.98 -22.19
C THR A 132 17.01 -7.99 -20.76
N LEU A 133 15.95 -7.21 -20.48
CA LEU A 133 15.39 -7.08 -19.14
C LEU A 133 14.82 -8.43 -18.65
N LEU A 134 14.15 -9.17 -19.53
CA LEU A 134 13.61 -10.49 -19.22
C LEU A 134 14.74 -11.49 -18.89
N TRP A 135 15.78 -11.54 -19.72
CA TRP A 135 16.94 -12.41 -19.46
C TRP A 135 17.70 -11.99 -18.19
N PHE A 136 17.73 -10.70 -17.87
CA PHE A 136 18.28 -10.21 -16.62
C PHE A 136 17.45 -10.69 -15.41
N SER A 137 16.13 -10.57 -15.47
CA SER A 137 15.22 -11.06 -14.42
C SER A 137 15.34 -12.57 -14.20
N PHE A 138 15.37 -13.38 -15.28
CA PHE A 138 15.60 -14.82 -15.15
C PHE A 138 16.96 -15.12 -14.51
N GLY A 139 18.00 -14.36 -14.85
CA GLY A 139 19.31 -14.48 -14.20
C GLY A 139 19.28 -14.18 -12.70
N ILE A 140 18.49 -13.18 -12.25
CA ILE A 140 18.31 -12.89 -10.82
C ILE A 140 17.56 -14.02 -10.13
N ILE A 141 16.45 -14.51 -10.71
CA ILE A 141 15.65 -15.59 -10.12
C ILE A 141 16.51 -16.84 -9.95
N LEU A 142 17.25 -17.24 -10.99
CA LEU A 142 18.18 -18.36 -10.92
C LEU A 142 19.26 -18.14 -9.84
N GLY A 143 19.77 -16.91 -9.71
CA GLY A 143 20.70 -16.54 -8.65
C GLY A 143 20.10 -16.70 -7.25
N ILE A 144 18.88 -16.22 -7.01
CA ILE A 144 18.18 -16.35 -5.73
C ILE A 144 17.96 -17.83 -5.39
N VAL A 145 17.48 -18.63 -6.34
CA VAL A 145 17.28 -20.07 -6.15
C VAL A 145 18.61 -20.77 -5.87
N PHE A 146 19.68 -20.43 -6.59
CA PHE A 146 21.01 -20.96 -6.34
C PHE A 146 21.50 -20.63 -4.93
N PHE A 147 21.43 -19.37 -4.50
CA PHE A 147 21.81 -18.97 -3.15
C PHE A 147 20.93 -19.63 -2.08
N TRP A 148 19.64 -19.79 -2.34
CA TRP A 148 18.71 -20.47 -1.43
C TRP A 148 19.07 -21.95 -1.27
N ILE A 149 19.35 -22.65 -2.38
CA ILE A 149 19.82 -24.05 -2.36
C ILE A 149 21.15 -24.17 -1.61
N VAL A 150 22.12 -23.30 -1.90
CA VAL A 150 23.42 -23.27 -1.21
C VAL A 150 23.24 -22.98 0.29
N SER A 151 22.32 -22.10 0.66
CA SER A 151 21.97 -21.79 2.06
C SER A 151 21.22 -22.95 2.75
N PHE A 152 20.43 -23.73 2.01
CA PHE A 152 19.77 -24.92 2.53
C PHE A 152 20.79 -26.03 2.87
N PHE A 153 21.80 -26.20 2.02
CA PHE A 153 22.89 -27.17 2.25
C PHE A 153 23.91 -26.69 3.28
N LYS A 154 24.17 -25.39 3.38
CA LYS A 154 24.92 -24.79 4.49
C LYS A 154 23.99 -24.67 5.69
N ARG A 155 23.93 -25.67 6.57
CA ARG A 155 23.26 -25.59 7.88
C ARG A 155 23.84 -24.44 8.73
N THR A 156 23.49 -23.20 8.42
CA THR A 156 23.66 -22.09 9.34
C THR A 156 22.57 -22.23 10.39
N PRO A 157 22.92 -22.43 11.68
CA PRO A 157 21.91 -22.36 12.71
C PRO A 157 21.23 -20.99 12.59
N LEU A 158 19.90 -21.00 12.45
CA LEU A 158 19.07 -19.82 12.60
C LEU A 158 19.39 -19.24 13.98
N LEU A 159 20.28 -18.24 13.99
CA LEU A 159 20.61 -17.48 15.18
C LEU A 159 19.33 -16.77 15.58
N PHE A 160 18.62 -17.37 16.55
CA PHE A 160 17.55 -16.70 17.27
C PHE A 160 18.19 -15.54 18.03
N TYR A 161 18.36 -14.40 17.34
CA TYR A 161 18.80 -13.18 17.95
C TYR A 161 17.62 -12.64 18.76
N ASP A 162 17.45 -13.17 19.96
CA ASP A 162 16.59 -12.57 20.98
C ASP A 162 17.23 -11.22 21.30
N TYR A 163 16.74 -10.16 20.65
CA TYR A 163 17.32 -8.83 20.75
C TYR A 163 17.25 -8.37 22.20
N GLU A 164 18.38 -8.46 22.90
CA GLU A 164 18.51 -8.18 24.33
C GLU A 164 18.05 -6.73 24.60
N GLU A 165 17.24 -6.51 25.63
CA GLU A 165 16.65 -5.21 26.01
C GLU A 165 17.69 -4.09 26.29
N LYS A 166 19.00 -4.40 26.21
CA LYS A 166 20.12 -3.50 26.52
C LYS A 166 20.41 -2.41 25.49
N GLU A 167 20.02 -2.56 24.22
CA GLU A 167 20.28 -1.55 23.17
C GLU A 167 19.15 -0.52 22.99
N LEU A 168 18.12 -0.56 23.84
CA LEU A 168 17.02 0.40 23.80
C LEU A 168 17.46 1.75 24.37
N THR A 169 17.70 2.71 23.49
CA THR A 169 17.96 4.08 23.91
C THR A 169 16.65 4.74 24.32
N PRO A 170 16.52 5.26 25.55
CA PRO A 170 15.30 5.95 25.96
C PRO A 170 15.20 7.26 25.17
N LEU A 171 14.23 7.35 24.27
CA LEU A 171 13.98 8.56 23.48
C LEU A 171 13.42 9.68 24.37
N LEU A 172 12.83 9.34 25.52
CA LEU A 172 12.18 10.26 26.43
C LEU A 172 12.79 10.26 27.83
N SER A 173 13.48 11.36 28.17
CA SER A 173 13.81 11.70 29.55
C SER A 173 12.57 12.20 30.30
N ARG A 174 12.40 11.73 31.54
CA ARG A 174 11.22 11.86 32.41
C ARG A 174 10.71 13.30 32.64
N LYS A 175 11.53 14.33 32.39
CA LYS A 175 11.25 15.74 32.73
C LYS A 175 11.00 16.69 31.54
N GLY A 176 11.04 16.20 30.30
CA GLY A 176 10.88 17.06 29.11
C GLY A 176 9.42 17.41 28.76
N ILE A 177 9.22 18.55 28.07
CA ILE A 177 7.95 18.99 27.46
C ILE A 177 7.33 17.87 26.61
N PHE A 178 8.16 17.07 25.94
CA PHE A 178 7.75 15.91 25.13
C PHE A 178 6.99 14.83 25.92
N ASN A 179 7.33 14.59 27.19
CA ASN A 179 6.60 13.61 28.00
C ASN A 179 5.19 14.12 28.34
N LYS A 180 5.05 15.43 28.62
CA LYS A 180 3.74 16.07 28.78
C LYS A 180 2.92 15.99 27.49
N LEU A 181 3.56 16.15 26.32
CA LEU A 181 2.90 16.04 25.02
C LEU A 181 2.35 14.63 24.76
N LEU A 182 3.13 13.58 25.07
CA LEU A 182 2.70 12.18 24.88
C LEU A 182 1.59 11.74 25.84
N VAL A 183 1.64 12.22 27.08
CA VAL A 183 0.58 11.95 28.07
C VAL A 183 -0.68 12.77 27.75
N SER A 184 -0.52 13.97 27.18
CA SER A 184 -1.65 14.80 26.75
C SER A 184 -2.49 14.11 25.68
N ARG A 185 -3.81 14.27 25.79
CA ARG A 185 -4.79 13.73 24.83
C ARG A 185 -5.02 14.68 23.65
N TRP A 186 -4.66 15.96 23.80
CA TRP A 186 -4.90 17.01 22.81
C TRP A 186 -4.21 16.77 21.47
N PRO A 187 -2.91 16.42 21.40
CA PRO A 187 -2.25 16.21 20.11
C PRO A 187 -2.89 15.08 19.31
N GLN A 188 -3.24 13.99 20.00
CA GLN A 188 -3.94 12.86 19.38
C GLN A 188 -5.34 13.27 18.89
N ALA A 189 -6.10 14.01 19.71
CA ALA A 189 -7.44 14.47 19.34
C ALA A 189 -7.42 15.43 18.14
N ILE A 190 -6.53 16.43 18.13
CA ILE A 190 -6.38 17.41 17.05
C ILE A 190 -6.04 16.70 15.73
N LEU A 191 -5.04 15.83 15.73
CA LEU A 191 -4.65 15.08 14.53
C LEU A 191 -5.76 14.16 14.04
N THR A 192 -6.51 13.52 14.94
CA THR A 192 -7.64 12.66 14.57
C THR A 192 -8.78 13.47 13.95
N ILE A 193 -9.07 14.65 14.48
CA ILE A 193 -10.08 15.57 13.92
C ILE A 193 -9.66 16.05 12.52
N MET A 194 -8.38 16.39 12.33
CA MET A 194 -7.84 16.73 11.01
C MET A 194 -7.98 15.56 10.02
N ALA A 195 -7.67 14.33 10.46
CA ALA A 195 -7.84 13.14 9.63
C ALA A 195 -9.31 12.83 9.32
N MET A 196 -10.24 13.09 10.26
CA MET A 196 -11.68 13.00 10.04
C MET A 196 -12.16 14.00 9.00
N LEU A 197 -11.69 15.25 9.06
CA LEU A 197 -11.98 16.28 8.07
C LEU A 197 -11.46 15.87 6.68
N MET A 198 -10.25 15.33 6.62
CA MET A 198 -9.67 14.81 5.37
C MET A 198 -10.52 13.68 4.78
N ILE A 199 -10.93 12.69 5.58
CA ILE A 199 -11.80 11.60 5.10
C ILE A 199 -13.15 12.13 4.63
N TYR A 200 -13.73 13.11 5.34
CA TYR A 200 -14.97 13.74 4.94
C TYR A 200 -14.86 14.38 3.54
N ILE A 201 -13.79 15.15 3.30
CA ILE A 201 -13.49 15.74 1.98
C ILE A 201 -13.32 14.64 0.93
N VAL A 202 -12.60 13.56 1.24
CA VAL A 202 -12.41 12.42 0.35
C VAL A 202 -13.74 11.78 -0.03
N ILE A 203 -14.64 11.54 0.93
CA ILE A 203 -15.95 10.94 0.66
C ILE A 203 -16.78 11.86 -0.24
N LEU A 204 -16.90 13.15 0.10
CA LEU A 204 -17.71 14.09 -0.68
C LEU A 204 -17.19 14.23 -2.12
N THR A 205 -15.87 14.41 -2.28
CA THR A 205 -15.27 14.59 -3.61
C THR A 205 -15.26 13.30 -4.43
N SER A 206 -15.18 12.12 -3.78
CA SER A 206 -15.25 10.83 -4.50
C SER A 206 -16.67 10.49 -4.96
N VAL A 207 -17.70 10.80 -4.15
CA VAL A 207 -19.10 10.47 -4.44
C VAL A 207 -19.73 11.51 -5.38
N PHE A 208 -19.57 12.80 -5.08
CA PHE A 208 -20.24 13.88 -5.82
C PHE A 208 -19.34 14.62 -6.81
N GLY A 209 -18.02 14.40 -6.74
CA GLY A 209 -17.07 15.06 -7.62
C GLY A 209 -16.99 14.43 -9.02
N THR A 210 -15.95 14.82 -9.75
CA THR A 210 -15.71 14.36 -11.12
C THR A 210 -15.47 12.84 -11.16
N GLN A 211 -16.17 12.13 -12.04
CA GLN A 211 -16.03 10.66 -12.14
C GLN A 211 -14.81 10.22 -12.96
N MET A 212 -13.93 11.17 -13.34
CA MET A 212 -12.64 10.89 -13.94
C MET A 212 -11.59 10.76 -12.83
N SER A 213 -11.08 9.55 -12.60
CA SER A 213 -10.12 9.24 -11.52
C SER A 213 -8.93 10.21 -11.45
N GLY A 214 -8.28 10.50 -12.59
CA GLY A 214 -7.12 11.40 -12.63
C GLY A 214 -7.43 12.88 -12.33
N ARG A 215 -8.71 13.26 -12.29
CA ARG A 215 -9.17 14.63 -11.95
C ARG A 215 -9.97 14.66 -10.64
N ASN A 216 -10.14 13.52 -9.98
CA ASN A 216 -10.90 13.42 -8.74
C ASN A 216 -9.96 13.64 -7.54
N LEU A 217 -10.17 14.73 -6.82
CA LEU A 217 -9.35 15.07 -5.65
C LEU A 217 -9.39 14.00 -4.55
N GLY A 218 -10.56 13.37 -4.34
CA GLY A 218 -10.74 12.35 -3.30
C GLY A 218 -9.92 11.10 -3.56
N VAL A 219 -9.93 10.61 -4.81
CA VAL A 219 -9.12 9.45 -5.23
C VAL A 219 -7.62 9.77 -5.12
N LEU A 220 -7.20 10.95 -5.58
CA LEU A 220 -5.81 11.40 -5.47
C LEU A 220 -5.34 11.48 -4.02
N LEU A 221 -6.11 12.13 -3.14
CA LEU A 221 -5.76 12.30 -1.74
C LEU A 221 -5.71 10.96 -1.00
N MET A 222 -6.68 10.08 -1.24
CA MET A 222 -6.76 8.79 -0.55
C MET A 222 -5.70 7.80 -1.04
N TRP A 223 -5.61 7.57 -2.34
CA TRP A 223 -4.84 6.43 -2.87
C TRP A 223 -3.43 6.82 -3.32
N ALA A 224 -3.19 8.06 -3.72
CA ALA A 224 -1.84 8.51 -4.06
C ALA A 224 -1.16 9.14 -2.84
N VAL A 225 -1.73 10.23 -2.30
CA VAL A 225 -1.05 11.03 -1.27
C VAL A 225 -1.03 10.30 0.08
N TRP A 226 -2.19 9.94 0.61
CA TRP A 226 -2.28 9.32 1.93
C TRP A 226 -1.59 7.96 1.98
N LEU A 227 -1.86 7.09 1.00
CA LEU A 227 -1.24 5.77 0.96
C LEU A 227 0.28 5.86 0.84
N PHE A 228 0.80 6.75 0.00
CA PHE A 228 2.25 6.99 -0.09
C PHE A 228 2.84 7.45 1.24
N ILE A 229 2.23 8.45 1.89
CA ILE A 229 2.70 8.94 3.19
C ILE A 229 2.65 7.83 4.25
N LEU A 230 1.59 7.03 4.28
CA LEU A 230 1.45 5.92 5.21
C LEU A 230 2.53 4.86 5.00
N VAL A 231 2.72 4.43 3.75
CA VAL A 231 3.58 3.30 3.36
C VAL A 231 5.05 3.69 3.36
N ALA A 232 5.41 4.80 2.71
CA ALA A 232 6.81 5.18 2.49
C ALA A 232 7.42 5.93 3.69
N VAL A 233 6.61 6.66 4.46
CA VAL A 233 7.12 7.58 5.50
C VAL A 233 6.72 7.14 6.89
N LEU A 234 5.41 7.10 7.19
CA LEU A 234 4.91 6.89 8.56
C LEU A 234 5.27 5.51 9.10
N THR A 235 4.98 4.46 8.33
CA THR A 235 5.11 3.08 8.85
C THR A 235 6.58 2.65 9.05
N PRO A 236 7.51 2.91 8.11
CA PRO A 236 8.91 2.52 8.29
C PRO A 236 9.62 3.32 9.40
N ILE A 237 9.25 4.57 9.63
CA ILE A 237 9.95 5.45 10.58
C ILE A 237 9.29 5.46 11.96
N PHE A 238 7.95 5.51 12.00
CA PHE A 238 7.18 5.69 13.24
C PHE A 238 6.33 4.47 13.60
N GLY A 239 6.43 3.37 12.85
CA GLY A 239 5.71 2.13 13.10
C GLY A 239 4.21 2.31 12.96
N ARG A 240 3.45 1.91 13.98
CA ARG A 240 1.98 1.98 13.94
C ARG A 240 1.40 3.31 14.42
N ILE A 241 2.15 4.42 14.36
CA ILE A 241 1.68 5.71 14.87
C ILE A 241 0.37 6.16 14.19
N TRP A 242 0.16 5.78 12.93
CA TRP A 242 -1.09 6.05 12.22
C TRP A 242 -2.31 5.48 12.94
N CYS A 243 -2.18 4.33 13.60
CA CYS A 243 -3.28 3.72 14.37
C CYS A 243 -3.72 4.55 15.59
N THR A 244 -2.92 5.56 15.98
CA THR A 244 -3.28 6.51 17.05
C THR A 244 -4.16 7.66 16.54
N ILE A 245 -3.91 8.08 15.29
CA ILE A 245 -4.58 9.19 14.57
C ILE A 245 -5.73 8.68 13.70
N CYS A 246 -5.80 7.35 13.50
CA CYS A 246 -6.73 6.72 12.59
C CYS A 246 -8.18 7.14 12.88
N PRO A 247 -8.87 7.74 11.90
CA PRO A 247 -10.26 8.20 12.06
C PRO A 247 -11.28 7.05 12.08
N LEU A 248 -10.94 5.86 11.55
CA LEU A 248 -11.88 4.75 11.41
C LEU A 248 -12.49 4.27 12.75
N PRO A 249 -11.70 4.00 13.81
CA PRO A 249 -12.28 3.61 15.10
C PRO A 249 -12.84 4.77 15.92
N PHE A 250 -12.64 6.03 15.51
CA PHE A 250 -12.88 7.19 16.37
C PHE A 250 -14.35 7.33 16.79
N LEU A 251 -15.28 7.27 15.83
CA LEU A 251 -16.72 7.35 16.12
C LEU A 251 -17.17 6.18 17.00
N GLY A 252 -16.69 4.99 16.69
CA GLY A 252 -16.96 3.79 17.48
C GLY A 252 -16.47 3.88 18.93
N GLU A 253 -15.24 4.36 19.14
CA GLU A 253 -14.69 4.59 20.48
C GLU A 253 -15.46 5.65 21.24
N MET A 254 -15.94 6.70 20.57
CA MET A 254 -16.75 7.75 21.20
C MET A 254 -18.07 7.17 21.72
N PHE A 255 -18.77 6.35 20.92
CA PHE A 255 -19.99 5.66 21.35
C PHE A 255 -19.73 4.68 22.50
N GLN A 256 -18.66 3.88 22.39
CA GLN A 256 -18.33 2.85 23.37
C GLN A 256 -17.80 3.44 24.69
N ARG A 257 -17.07 4.56 24.66
CA ARG A 257 -16.55 5.21 25.88
C ARG A 257 -17.54 6.17 26.52
N GLY A 258 -18.47 6.74 25.76
CA GLY A 258 -19.42 7.74 26.25
C GLY A 258 -18.79 9.04 26.75
N SER A 259 -17.48 9.22 26.57
CA SER A 259 -16.71 10.38 27.00
C SER A 259 -15.48 10.53 26.10
N PHE A 260 -15.15 11.78 25.77
CA PHE A 260 -14.08 12.11 24.84
C PHE A 260 -12.70 12.07 25.49
N PHE A 261 -12.56 12.69 26.67
CA PHE A 261 -11.26 12.87 27.33
C PHE A 261 -11.10 12.00 28.57
N ASN A 262 -12.09 12.01 29.46
CA ASN A 262 -11.92 11.41 30.79
C ASN A 262 -12.53 10.01 30.86
N PRO A 263 -11.81 9.02 31.44
CA PRO A 263 -12.38 7.71 31.71
C PRO A 263 -13.58 7.83 32.63
N LEU A 264 -14.68 7.18 32.25
CA LEU A 264 -15.85 7.09 33.13
C LEU A 264 -15.56 6.06 34.24
N PRO A 265 -15.69 6.45 35.52
CA PRO A 265 -15.50 5.52 36.63
C PRO A 265 -16.58 4.44 36.60
N GLY A 266 -16.16 3.19 36.69
CA GLY A 266 -17.04 2.02 36.68
C GLY A 266 -16.28 0.76 36.29
N LYS A 267 -16.94 -0.39 36.38
CA LYS A 267 -16.39 -1.68 35.90
C LYS A 267 -17.28 -2.23 34.80
N THR A 268 -16.66 -2.68 33.71
CA THR A 268 -17.34 -3.40 32.63
C THR A 268 -16.63 -4.74 32.44
N LYS A 269 -17.26 -5.84 32.88
CA LYS A 269 -16.64 -7.17 32.90
C LYS A 269 -15.28 -7.15 33.62
N GLU A 270 -14.20 -7.41 32.89
CA GLU A 270 -12.81 -7.48 33.39
C GLU A 270 -12.11 -6.11 33.39
N TYR A 271 -12.74 -5.04 32.88
CA TYR A 271 -12.13 -3.72 32.73
C TYR A 271 -12.57 -2.75 33.83
N ASN A 272 -11.64 -1.90 34.28
CA ASN A 272 -11.84 -0.88 35.32
C ASN A 272 -12.37 0.46 34.77
N ASN A 273 -13.03 0.42 33.60
CA ASN A 273 -13.70 1.55 33.00
C ASN A 273 -15.14 1.18 32.63
N LYS A 274 -16.04 2.17 32.63
CA LYS A 274 -17.40 2.01 32.11
C LYS A 274 -17.38 2.11 30.58
N PHE A 275 -17.85 1.07 29.90
CA PHE A 275 -18.06 1.05 28.46
C PHE A 275 -19.54 0.80 28.14
N SER A 276 -20.01 1.42 27.06
CA SER A 276 -21.35 1.30 26.50
C SER A 276 -21.39 0.22 25.42
N GLY A 277 -22.58 -0.32 25.13
CA GLY A 277 -22.80 -1.34 24.10
C GLY A 277 -22.86 -2.77 24.63
N LEU A 278 -23.02 -3.75 23.73
CA LEU A 278 -23.15 -5.18 24.06
C LEU A 278 -21.82 -5.78 24.58
N PHE A 279 -20.70 -5.18 24.17
CA PHE A 279 -19.36 -5.47 24.66
C PHE A 279 -19.01 -6.98 24.64
N LEU A 280 -19.41 -7.70 23.59
CA LEU A 280 -19.19 -9.14 23.43
C LEU A 280 -17.72 -9.46 23.13
N LYS A 281 -17.23 -10.60 23.62
CA LYS A 281 -15.89 -11.09 23.30
C LYS A 281 -15.87 -11.63 21.86
N TRP A 282 -14.79 -11.36 21.13
CA TRP A 282 -14.60 -11.91 19.79
C TRP A 282 -14.49 -13.45 19.83
N PRO A 283 -15.17 -14.19 18.95
CA PRO A 283 -15.15 -15.65 18.95
C PRO A 283 -13.73 -16.21 18.80
N LYS A 284 -13.39 -17.25 19.56
CA LYS A 284 -12.03 -17.80 19.64
C LYS A 284 -11.51 -18.31 18.29
N PHE A 285 -12.37 -18.88 17.45
CA PHE A 285 -11.98 -19.43 16.15
C PHE A 285 -11.61 -18.37 15.10
N LEU A 286 -12.13 -17.13 15.21
CA LEU A 286 -11.80 -16.01 14.31
C LEU A 286 -10.68 -15.11 14.86
N ARG A 287 -9.97 -15.54 15.91
CA ARG A 287 -8.89 -14.75 16.51
C ARG A 287 -7.61 -14.74 15.67
N ASN A 288 -7.54 -15.59 14.64
CA ASN A 288 -6.40 -15.71 13.75
C ASN A 288 -6.35 -14.56 12.72
N ASP A 289 -5.20 -14.38 12.07
CA ASP A 289 -4.99 -13.30 11.10
C ASP A 289 -5.63 -13.57 9.73
N TRP A 290 -6.16 -14.78 9.53
CA TRP A 290 -6.76 -15.21 8.28
C TRP A 290 -7.91 -14.31 7.82
N LEU A 291 -8.75 -13.85 8.74
CA LEU A 291 -9.85 -12.96 8.37
C LEU A 291 -9.32 -11.63 7.80
N ARG A 292 -8.30 -11.05 8.43
CA ARG A 292 -7.66 -9.81 7.95
C ARG A 292 -6.98 -10.02 6.60
N LEU A 293 -6.29 -11.15 6.43
CA LEU A 293 -5.66 -11.54 5.17
C LEU A 293 -6.71 -11.63 4.05
N ILE A 294 -7.81 -12.35 4.26
CA ILE A 294 -8.85 -12.52 3.26
C ILE A 294 -9.46 -11.18 2.86
N VAL A 295 -9.79 -10.33 3.85
CA VAL A 295 -10.33 -8.98 3.57
C VAL A 295 -9.31 -8.13 2.80
N PHE A 296 -8.02 -8.21 3.16
CA PHE A 296 -6.96 -7.53 2.42
C PHE A 296 -6.85 -8.03 0.98
N LEU A 297 -6.88 -9.35 0.75
CA LEU A 297 -6.81 -9.95 -0.59
C LEU A 297 -8.00 -9.56 -1.47
N VAL A 298 -9.21 -9.52 -0.90
CA VAL A 298 -10.40 -9.05 -1.62
C VAL A 298 -10.21 -7.60 -2.04
N LEU A 299 -9.82 -6.71 -1.13
CA LEU A 299 -9.58 -5.30 -1.47
C LEU A 299 -8.44 -5.11 -2.46
N ALA A 300 -7.37 -5.91 -2.35
CA ALA A 300 -6.25 -5.89 -3.29
C ALA A 300 -6.68 -6.34 -4.70
N THR A 301 -7.52 -7.37 -4.80
CA THR A 301 -8.07 -7.87 -6.08
C THR A 301 -8.89 -6.81 -6.80
N PHE A 302 -9.67 -6.03 -6.05
CA PHE A 302 -10.50 -4.95 -6.60
C PHE A 302 -9.80 -3.58 -6.60
N SER A 303 -8.51 -3.50 -6.26
CA SER A 303 -7.77 -2.24 -6.11
C SER A 303 -7.81 -1.36 -7.36
N THR A 304 -7.68 -1.96 -8.55
CA THR A 304 -7.78 -1.24 -9.83
C THR A 304 -9.14 -0.60 -10.02
N THR A 305 -10.21 -1.27 -9.59
CA THR A 305 -11.58 -0.74 -9.67
C THR A 305 -11.80 0.38 -8.66
N LEU A 306 -11.24 0.23 -7.45
CA LEU A 306 -11.28 1.28 -6.41
C LEU A 306 -10.64 2.58 -6.93
N VAL A 307 -9.49 2.48 -7.59
CA VAL A 307 -8.78 3.66 -8.12
C VAL A 307 -9.45 4.19 -9.40
N ALA A 308 -9.89 3.32 -10.30
CA ALA A 308 -10.45 3.74 -11.59
C ALA A 308 -11.84 4.40 -11.48
N LYS A 309 -12.66 4.00 -10.51
CA LYS A 309 -14.03 4.51 -10.35
C LYS A 309 -14.20 5.27 -9.01
N PRO A 310 -14.18 6.63 -9.02
CA PRO A 310 -14.27 7.44 -7.80
C PRO A 310 -15.48 7.13 -6.92
N TYR A 311 -16.65 6.91 -7.52
CA TYR A 311 -17.85 6.54 -6.77
C TYR A 311 -17.67 5.29 -5.89
N ILE A 312 -17.01 4.24 -6.42
CA ILE A 312 -16.74 3.00 -5.67
C ILE A 312 -15.72 3.26 -4.55
N SER A 313 -14.70 4.08 -4.79
CA SER A 313 -13.77 4.54 -3.76
C SER A 313 -14.50 5.23 -2.61
N GLY A 314 -15.38 6.18 -2.92
CA GLY A 314 -16.15 6.93 -1.93
C GLY A 314 -17.01 6.02 -1.04
N ILE A 315 -17.76 5.09 -1.64
CA ILE A 315 -18.55 4.08 -0.91
C ILE A 315 -17.65 3.19 -0.06
N THR A 316 -16.51 2.74 -0.60
CA THR A 316 -15.58 1.88 0.13
C THR A 316 -15.02 2.57 1.36
N VAL A 317 -14.60 3.83 1.25
CA VAL A 317 -14.12 4.63 2.38
C VAL A 317 -15.24 4.86 3.41
N LEU A 318 -16.46 5.13 2.95
CA LEU A 318 -17.63 5.26 3.83
C LEU A 318 -17.92 3.95 4.60
N LEU A 319 -17.89 2.80 3.92
CA LEU A 319 -18.04 1.48 4.55
C LEU A 319 -16.93 1.20 5.55
N LEU A 320 -15.68 1.57 5.23
CA LEU A 320 -14.54 1.45 6.14
C LEU A 320 -14.67 2.33 7.40
N LEU A 321 -15.55 3.35 7.41
CA LEU A 321 -15.87 4.18 8.58
C LEU A 321 -17.12 3.67 9.32
N LEU A 322 -18.13 3.16 8.59
CA LEU A 322 -19.36 2.63 9.17
C LEU A 322 -19.16 1.28 9.85
N VAL A 323 -18.48 0.32 9.20
CA VAL A 323 -18.29 -1.05 9.72
C VAL A 323 -17.61 -1.05 11.09
N PRO A 324 -16.48 -0.35 11.33
CA PRO A 324 -15.85 -0.31 12.64
C PRO A 324 -16.76 0.29 13.71
N THR A 325 -17.55 1.31 13.35
CA THR A 325 -18.48 2.00 14.25
C THR A 325 -19.61 1.08 14.70
N LEU A 326 -20.17 0.29 13.77
CA LEU A 326 -21.17 -0.73 14.11
C LEU A 326 -20.55 -1.86 14.94
N MET A 327 -19.35 -2.31 14.57
CA MET A 327 -18.64 -3.36 15.30
C MET A 327 -18.32 -2.95 16.75
N SER A 328 -17.95 -1.70 17.01
CA SER A 328 -17.67 -1.23 18.38
C SER A 328 -18.90 -1.19 19.29
N MET A 329 -20.12 -1.16 18.73
CA MET A 329 -21.34 -1.26 19.53
C MET A 329 -21.62 -2.70 19.99
N ILE A 330 -21.17 -3.69 19.20
CA ILE A 330 -21.44 -5.11 19.43
C ILE A 330 -20.29 -5.78 20.22
N TRP A 331 -19.04 -5.57 19.77
CA TRP A 331 -17.85 -6.22 20.32
C TRP A 331 -17.02 -5.30 21.21
N GLU A 332 -16.20 -5.91 22.07
CA GLU A 332 -15.32 -5.19 22.99
C GLU A 332 -14.15 -4.49 22.27
N LEU A 333 -13.84 -3.27 22.75
CA LEU A 333 -12.68 -2.47 22.35
C LEU A 333 -12.58 -2.29 20.82
N ARG A 334 -11.35 -2.17 20.27
CA ARG A 334 -11.12 -2.07 18.82
C ARG A 334 -11.12 -3.45 18.15
N ALA A 335 -12.25 -4.17 18.20
CA ALA A 335 -12.39 -5.48 17.55
C ALA A 335 -12.08 -5.43 16.04
N PHE A 336 -12.61 -4.45 15.32
CA PHE A 336 -12.32 -4.26 13.89
C PHE A 336 -10.82 -4.10 13.62
N CYS A 337 -10.14 -3.21 14.35
CA CYS A 337 -8.71 -2.96 14.14
C CYS A 337 -7.85 -4.20 14.44
N ARG A 338 -8.28 -5.03 15.39
CA ARG A 338 -7.59 -6.27 15.79
C ARG A 338 -7.79 -7.42 14.81
N TYR A 339 -9.00 -7.62 14.29
CA TYR A 339 -9.35 -8.87 13.60
C TYR A 339 -9.85 -8.72 12.16
N VAL A 340 -10.17 -7.50 11.70
CA VAL A 340 -10.78 -7.29 10.36
C VAL A 340 -10.01 -6.27 9.51
N CYS A 341 -9.41 -5.25 10.14
CA CYS A 341 -8.84 -4.11 9.43
C CYS A 341 -7.76 -4.53 8.41
N PRO A 342 -7.97 -4.30 7.10
CA PRO A 342 -7.02 -4.67 6.06
C PRO A 342 -5.74 -3.82 6.12
N VAL A 343 -5.83 -2.57 6.58
CA VAL A 343 -4.67 -1.68 6.72
C VAL A 343 -3.76 -2.14 7.85
N SER A 344 -4.28 -2.81 8.89
CA SER A 344 -3.48 -3.28 10.02
C SER A 344 -2.54 -4.42 9.64
N VAL A 345 -2.89 -5.17 8.59
CA VAL A 345 -2.06 -6.22 7.98
C VAL A 345 -0.76 -5.62 7.46
N PHE A 346 -0.89 -4.56 6.66
CA PHE A 346 0.24 -3.83 6.10
C PHE A 346 1.05 -3.16 7.22
N VAL A 347 0.38 -2.33 8.02
CA VAL A 347 1.02 -1.51 9.06
C VAL A 347 1.65 -2.37 10.18
N GLY A 348 1.18 -3.60 10.40
CA GLY A 348 1.78 -4.54 11.35
C GLY A 348 3.06 -5.19 10.88
N SER A 349 3.12 -5.54 9.60
CA SER A 349 4.29 -6.17 9.03
C SER A 349 5.47 -5.18 9.02
N PHE A 350 5.21 -3.95 8.56
CA PHE A 350 6.23 -2.91 8.49
C PHE A 350 6.56 -2.26 9.84
N SER A 351 5.70 -2.34 10.87
CA SER A 351 6.05 -1.81 12.20
C SER A 351 7.17 -2.56 12.91
N ARG A 352 7.47 -3.80 12.46
CA ARG A 352 8.66 -4.54 12.89
C ARG A 352 9.95 -3.87 12.42
N MET A 353 9.90 -3.16 11.29
CA MET A 353 11.05 -2.41 10.77
C MET A 353 11.30 -1.09 11.51
N SER A 354 10.28 -0.54 12.18
CA SER A 354 10.38 0.81 12.72
C SER A 354 11.33 0.93 13.90
N PRO A 355 12.08 2.05 14.02
CA PRO A 355 12.96 2.33 15.15
C PRO A 355 12.21 2.70 16.45
N LEU A 356 10.91 2.99 16.40
CA LEU A 356 10.13 3.40 17.56
C LEU A 356 9.47 2.20 18.26
N VAL A 357 9.68 2.03 19.57
CA VAL A 357 9.02 0.95 20.32
C VAL A 357 8.47 1.44 21.65
N LEU A 358 7.38 0.82 22.10
CA LEU A 358 6.82 1.02 23.43
C LEU A 358 7.10 -0.23 24.26
N ARG A 359 7.75 -0.07 25.42
CA ARG A 359 8.12 -1.18 26.33
C ARG A 359 8.00 -0.76 27.80
N SER A 360 7.99 -1.74 28.69
CA SER A 360 8.08 -1.50 30.13
C SER A 360 9.50 -1.12 30.54
N LYS A 361 9.66 -0.18 31.49
CA LYS A 361 10.97 0.21 32.01
C LYS A 361 11.60 -0.87 32.88
N SER A 362 10.78 -1.60 33.64
CA SER A 362 11.21 -2.69 34.51
C SER A 362 10.16 -3.79 34.58
N LYS A 363 10.55 -5.03 34.27
CA LYS A 363 9.66 -6.20 34.34
C LYS A 363 9.21 -6.49 35.78
N THR A 364 10.09 -6.30 36.75
CA THR A 364 9.78 -6.55 38.17
C THR A 364 8.68 -5.63 38.72
N VAL A 365 8.60 -4.38 38.23
CA VAL A 365 7.50 -3.46 38.59
C VAL A 365 6.19 -3.91 37.94
N CYS A 366 6.24 -4.44 36.72
CA CYS A 366 5.07 -5.01 36.06
C CYS A 366 4.54 -6.27 36.77
N GLU A 367 5.42 -7.14 37.26
CA GLU A 367 5.05 -8.36 38.02
C GLU A 367 4.36 -8.02 39.35
N ARG A 368 4.75 -6.91 40.00
CA ARG A 368 4.08 -6.42 41.22
C ARG A 368 2.68 -5.85 40.95
N CYS A 369 2.34 -5.53 39.71
CA CYS A 369 1.07 -4.91 39.34
C CYS A 369 -0.04 -5.97 39.15
N LYS A 370 -0.68 -6.40 40.24
CA LYS A 370 -1.77 -7.40 40.22
C LYS A 370 -2.98 -7.00 39.35
N SER A 371 -3.32 -5.72 39.31
CA SER A 371 -4.51 -5.22 38.59
C SER A 371 -4.26 -4.95 37.09
N HIS A 372 -3.02 -5.13 36.61
CA HIS A 372 -2.61 -4.88 35.22
C HIS A 372 -3.23 -3.62 34.59
N TYR A 373 -3.05 -2.45 35.22
CA TYR A 373 -3.70 -1.20 34.83
C TYR A 373 -3.49 -0.79 33.35
N CYS A 374 -2.39 -1.22 32.72
CA CYS A 374 -2.13 -0.95 31.31
C CYS A 374 -3.09 -1.69 30.36
N GLU A 375 -3.59 -2.86 30.76
CA GLU A 375 -4.51 -3.69 30.00
C GLU A 375 -5.97 -3.40 30.38
N HIS A 376 -6.29 -3.43 31.68
CA HIS A 376 -7.66 -3.29 32.19
C HIS A 376 -8.10 -1.84 32.43
N GLY A 377 -7.19 -0.87 32.33
CA GLY A 377 -7.48 0.55 32.57
C GLY A 377 -7.43 0.94 34.04
N SER A 378 -7.54 2.26 34.29
CA SER A 378 -7.52 2.85 35.64
C SER A 378 -8.43 4.08 35.71
N SER A 379 -8.50 4.74 36.87
CA SER A 379 -9.19 6.03 37.01
C SER A 379 -8.53 7.17 36.23
N LYS A 380 -7.25 7.04 35.82
CA LYS A 380 -6.51 8.07 35.09
C LYS A 380 -6.51 7.86 33.57
N GLY A 381 -6.77 6.64 33.10
CA GLY A 381 -6.70 6.31 31.67
C GLY A 381 -7.52 5.09 31.30
N TRP A 382 -7.78 4.94 30.00
CA TRP A 382 -8.61 3.86 29.49
C TRP A 382 -7.83 2.53 29.42
N ALA A 383 -8.57 1.43 29.40
CA ALA A 383 -8.05 0.12 29.02
C ALA A 383 -7.35 0.17 27.65
N CYS A 384 -6.36 -0.70 27.45
CA CYS A 384 -5.69 -0.80 26.16
C CYS A 384 -6.71 -1.14 25.06
N PRO A 385 -6.90 -0.31 24.02
CA PRO A 385 -7.87 -0.57 22.96
C PRO A 385 -7.59 -1.85 22.17
N TYR A 386 -6.35 -2.36 22.26
CA TYR A 386 -5.93 -3.63 21.66
C TYR A 386 -5.99 -4.80 22.65
N GLY A 387 -6.27 -4.57 23.92
CA GLY A 387 -6.31 -5.61 24.96
C GLY A 387 -4.94 -6.28 25.18
N ILE A 388 -3.87 -5.48 25.19
CA ILE A 388 -2.49 -5.98 25.32
C ILE A 388 -1.90 -5.50 26.64
N ASN A 389 -1.24 -6.42 27.34
CA ASN A 389 -0.40 -6.12 28.48
C ASN A 389 1.02 -5.73 28.05
N VAL A 390 1.52 -4.59 28.54
CA VAL A 390 2.87 -4.12 28.19
C VAL A 390 3.95 -5.08 28.68
N ALA A 391 3.72 -5.82 29.78
CA ALA A 391 4.68 -6.79 30.30
C ALA A 391 4.92 -7.97 29.34
N ASN A 392 3.90 -8.33 28.56
CA ASN A 392 3.94 -9.45 27.61
C ASN A 392 4.24 -8.99 26.17
N LEU A 393 4.50 -7.70 25.96
CA LEU A 393 4.68 -7.13 24.63
C LEU A 393 6.11 -7.40 24.12
N LYS A 394 6.25 -8.42 23.28
CA LYS A 394 7.53 -8.81 22.67
C LYS A 394 7.79 -8.13 21.33
N ASP A 395 6.75 -7.94 20.51
CA ASP A 395 6.85 -7.39 19.16
C ASP A 395 6.01 -6.13 18.95
N ASN A 396 6.32 -5.36 17.91
CA ASN A 396 5.56 -4.16 17.54
C ASN A 396 4.35 -4.46 16.64
N ALA A 397 4.16 -5.71 16.20
CA ALA A 397 3.10 -6.09 15.26
C ALA A 397 1.72 -6.18 15.93
N ALA A 398 1.65 -6.40 17.25
CA ALA A 398 0.38 -6.38 17.98
C ALA A 398 0.01 -4.95 18.46
N CYS A 399 0.99 -4.16 18.91
CA CYS A 399 0.74 -2.85 19.52
C CYS A 399 0.37 -1.77 18.48
N GLY A 400 -0.82 -1.19 18.57
CA GLY A 400 -1.23 -0.04 17.73
C GLY A 400 -0.73 1.33 18.21
N LEU A 401 0.27 1.36 19.10
CA LEU A 401 0.91 2.55 19.67
C LEU A 401 -0.04 3.62 20.24
N CYS A 402 -1.26 3.27 20.67
CA CYS A 402 -2.29 4.23 21.12
C CYS A 402 -1.95 5.09 22.36
N LEU A 403 -0.84 4.79 23.06
CA LEU A 403 -0.35 5.46 24.27
C LEU A 403 -1.28 5.46 25.49
N GLU A 404 -2.46 4.83 25.48
CA GLU A 404 -3.32 4.78 26.69
C GLU A 404 -2.63 4.08 27.87
N CYS A 405 -1.77 3.08 27.60
CA CYS A 405 -1.00 2.42 28.65
C CYS A 405 -0.05 3.35 29.42
N THR A 406 0.45 4.45 28.83
CA THR A 406 1.27 5.44 29.55
C THR A 406 0.42 6.30 30.48
N ARG A 407 -0.85 6.54 30.11
CA ARG A 407 -1.84 7.30 30.89
C ARG A 407 -2.43 6.45 32.03
N SER A 408 -2.64 5.15 31.77
CA SER A 408 -3.28 4.22 32.72
C SER A 408 -2.30 3.62 33.75
N CYS A 409 -1.00 3.62 33.48
CA CYS A 409 -0.01 3.02 34.40
C CYS A 409 0.22 3.89 35.66
N LEU A 410 -0.33 3.46 36.80
CA LEU A 410 -0.11 4.15 38.09
C LEU A 410 1.34 4.09 38.60
N TYR A 411 2.10 3.06 38.20
CA TYR A 411 3.52 2.91 38.54
C TYR A 411 4.47 3.67 37.61
N ASN A 412 3.96 4.35 36.57
CA ASN A 412 4.75 5.10 35.58
C ASN A 412 5.91 4.26 34.97
N ASN A 413 5.61 2.99 34.68
CA ASN A 413 6.57 1.98 34.24
C ASN A 413 6.56 1.76 32.71
N VAL A 414 5.93 2.64 31.93
CA VAL A 414 5.87 2.53 30.46
C VAL A 414 6.65 3.68 29.84
N ALA A 415 7.45 3.40 28.80
CA ALA A 415 8.17 4.40 28.04
C ALA A 415 8.27 4.03 26.55
N ILE A 416 8.58 5.03 25.74
CA ILE A 416 8.92 4.87 24.33
C ILE A 416 10.44 4.91 24.19
N TYR A 417 10.97 3.94 23.47
CA TYR A 417 12.39 3.75 23.22
C TYR A 417 12.67 3.81 21.72
N LYS A 418 13.93 4.10 21.39
CA LYS A 418 14.47 3.97 20.04
C LYS A 418 15.32 2.70 19.95
N ARG A 419 15.12 1.95 18.88
CA ARG A 419 15.89 0.77 18.48
C ARG A 419 16.51 0.97 17.09
N PRO A 420 17.49 0.16 16.69
CA PRO A 420 17.97 0.09 15.32
C PRO A 420 16.86 -0.30 14.34
N PHE A 421 17.00 0.17 13.11
CA PHE A 421 16.08 -0.14 12.03
C PHE A 421 16.07 -1.64 11.74
N ALA A 422 14.87 -2.22 11.53
CA ALA A 422 14.68 -3.62 11.14
C ALA A 422 15.26 -4.70 12.08
N SER A 423 15.26 -4.47 13.39
CA SER A 423 15.75 -5.47 14.35
C SER A 423 14.75 -6.58 14.73
N GLU A 424 13.45 -6.43 14.46
CA GLU A 424 12.45 -7.51 14.65
C GLU A 424 12.30 -8.34 13.37
N THR A 425 13.02 -9.46 13.29
CA THR A 425 13.05 -10.34 12.10
C THR A 425 12.24 -11.63 12.25
N VAL A 426 11.75 -11.94 13.45
CA VAL A 426 11.08 -13.22 13.74
C VAL A 426 9.59 -13.16 13.42
N THR A 427 9.11 -14.12 12.62
CA THR A 427 7.67 -14.39 12.41
C THR A 427 7.24 -15.55 13.29
N LYS A 428 6.12 -15.40 14.01
CA LYS A 428 5.68 -16.41 15.01
C LYS A 428 4.57 -17.33 14.50
N GLN A 429 3.82 -16.88 13.50
CA GLN A 429 2.67 -17.61 12.96
C GLN A 429 2.77 -17.74 11.45
N TYR A 430 2.32 -18.88 10.91
CA TYR A 430 2.28 -19.12 9.47
C TYR A 430 1.47 -18.05 8.72
N SER A 431 0.39 -17.53 9.31
CA SER A 431 -0.39 -16.44 8.72
C SER A 431 0.44 -15.16 8.54
N GLU A 432 1.31 -14.83 9.50
CA GLU A 432 2.23 -13.69 9.38
C GLU A 432 3.32 -13.93 8.33
N SER A 433 3.79 -15.17 8.18
CA SER A 433 4.75 -15.53 7.13
C SER A 433 4.13 -15.38 5.74
N TRP A 434 2.90 -15.88 5.54
CA TRP A 434 2.15 -15.68 4.29
C TRP A 434 1.91 -14.20 3.98
N LEU A 435 1.61 -13.40 5.01
CA LEU A 435 1.49 -11.96 4.87
C LEU A 435 2.77 -11.30 4.37
N THR A 436 3.92 -11.71 4.91
CA THR A 436 5.21 -11.19 4.50
C THR A 436 5.55 -11.59 3.06
N ILE A 437 5.26 -12.83 2.68
CA ILE A 437 5.46 -13.35 1.31
C ILE A 437 4.58 -12.62 0.29
N LEU A 438 3.33 -12.33 0.64
CA LEU A 438 2.39 -11.70 -0.28
C LEU A 438 2.79 -10.28 -0.71
N TYR A 439 3.65 -9.60 0.07
CA TYR A 439 4.19 -8.28 -0.26
C TYR A 439 5.49 -8.31 -1.08
N LEU A 440 6.12 -9.48 -1.21
CA LEU A 440 7.30 -9.67 -2.08
C LEU A 440 6.92 -9.90 -3.55
N HIS A 441 5.65 -10.20 -3.82
CA HIS A 441 5.04 -10.32 -5.15
C HIS A 441 4.26 -9.05 -5.51
#